data_AF-A0A381UL28-F1
#
_entry.id   AF-A0A381UL28-F1
#
_cell.length_a   1.000
_cell.length_b   1.000
_cell.length_c   1.000
_cell.angle_alpha   90.00
_cell.angle_beta   90.00
_cell.angle_gamma   90.00
#
_symmetry.space_group_name_H-M   'P 1'
#
loop_
_entity.id
_entity.type
_entity.pdbx_description
1 polymer ?
#
loop_
_entity_poly.entity_id
_entity_poly.type
_entity_poly.pdbx_seq_one_letter_code
_entity_poly.pdbx_strand_id
1 'polypeptide(L)'
;MTSPSSKHKPYTTGARPSATASKANVHMSGGGWVRTITTAAGATRAEKEAAYAWAGNDNTSADPEVLVAFRGSGSIQGFYTYCYWVAAPSAGTRVALTVHMHFSEPVTITGTPTVTITNDQLGSGGGGTQATLTASYTSLHANKHRAYFTTPVPGNNHLKQGDVLRLAANCISLAGGTIKDEGTSTNTLITSLADVGYNGRPNTNGTQAATSTGTTPVAETDGPRIIVAA
;
A
#
# COMPACT_ATOMS: atom_id res chain seq x y z
N MET A 1 -27.48 -2.98 -47.02
CA MET A 1 -27.26 -3.10 -45.56
C MET A 1 -26.98 -1.70 -45.02
N THR A 2 -27.78 -1.22 -44.08
CA THR A 2 -27.55 0.07 -43.41
C THR A 2 -26.33 0.00 -42.49
N SER A 3 -25.59 1.10 -42.41
CA SER A 3 -24.36 1.21 -41.60
C SER A 3 -24.60 0.84 -40.13
N PRO A 4 -23.76 -0.02 -39.51
CA PRO A 4 -23.84 -0.35 -38.09
C PRO A 4 -23.72 0.85 -37.14
N SER A 5 -23.15 1.97 -37.62
CA SER A 5 -23.01 3.22 -36.86
C SER A 5 -24.34 3.83 -36.42
N SER A 6 -25.44 3.53 -37.12
CA SER A 6 -26.79 3.98 -36.77
C SER A 6 -27.38 3.30 -35.53
N LYS A 7 -26.76 2.21 -35.05
CA LYS A 7 -27.17 1.49 -33.84
C LYS A 7 -26.31 1.79 -32.61
N HIS A 8 -25.21 2.53 -32.77
CA HIS A 8 -24.43 3.00 -31.64
C HIS A 8 -24.99 4.35 -31.20
N LYS A 9 -25.41 4.49 -29.94
CA LYS A 9 -25.71 5.82 -29.39
C LYS A 9 -24.45 6.68 -29.62
N PRO A 10 -24.54 7.79 -30.37
CA PRO A 10 -23.39 8.64 -30.57
C PRO A 10 -22.95 9.16 -29.20
N TYR A 11 -21.65 9.12 -28.90
CA TYR A 11 -21.05 9.81 -27.74
C TYR A 11 -21.10 11.32 -28.01
N THR A 12 -22.31 11.85 -28.04
CA THR A 12 -22.62 13.22 -28.40
C THR A 12 -22.93 13.97 -27.12
N THR A 13 -21.94 14.76 -26.72
CA THR A 13 -22.10 16.08 -26.09
C THR A 13 -22.85 16.19 -24.76
N GLY A 14 -23.13 15.09 -24.05
CA GLY A 14 -23.56 15.15 -22.64
C GLY A 14 -22.37 15.43 -21.73
N ALA A 15 -22.40 16.56 -21.01
CA ALA A 15 -21.33 17.01 -20.13
C ALA A 15 -20.78 15.89 -19.23
N ARG A 16 -19.46 15.68 -19.26
CA ARG A 16 -18.73 14.93 -18.21
C ARG A 16 -19.18 15.48 -16.85
N PRO A 17 -19.35 14.65 -15.80
CA PRO A 17 -19.62 15.14 -14.45
C PRO A 17 -18.55 16.15 -14.01
N SER A 18 -18.82 17.44 -14.17
CA SER A 18 -17.87 18.52 -13.91
C SER A 18 -18.12 19.13 -12.54
N ALA A 19 -19.37 19.11 -12.07
CA ALA A 19 -19.77 19.60 -10.77
C ALA A 19 -19.48 18.58 -9.65
N THR A 20 -19.09 19.10 -8.49
CA THR A 20 -18.82 18.31 -7.27
C THR A 20 -20.01 17.43 -6.87
N ALA A 21 -21.24 17.93 -6.98
CA ALA A 21 -22.46 17.18 -6.69
C ALA A 21 -22.64 15.95 -7.61
N SER A 22 -22.24 16.04 -8.88
CA SER A 22 -22.33 14.92 -9.82
C SER A 22 -21.25 13.87 -9.61
N LYS A 23 -20.13 14.24 -8.97
CA LYS A 23 -19.02 13.35 -8.57
C LYS A 23 -19.26 12.68 -7.20
N ALA A 24 -20.04 13.32 -6.32
CA ALA A 24 -20.36 12.79 -4.99
C ALA A 24 -21.20 11.49 -5.02
N ASN A 25 -21.87 11.19 -6.14
CA ASN A 25 -22.66 9.98 -6.32
C ASN A 25 -21.86 8.80 -6.90
N VAL A 26 -20.53 8.93 -7.00
CA VAL A 26 -19.63 7.85 -7.42
C VAL A 26 -18.95 7.29 -6.18
N HIS A 27 -19.21 6.02 -5.88
CA HIS A 27 -18.71 5.34 -4.68
C HIS A 27 -18.00 4.03 -5.05
N MET A 28 -17.12 3.56 -4.17
CA MET A 28 -16.45 2.27 -4.30
C MET A 28 -17.33 1.15 -3.73
N SER A 29 -17.42 0.03 -4.45
CA SER A 29 -18.00 -1.23 -3.98
C SER A 29 -16.99 -2.36 -4.14
N GLY A 30 -17.28 -3.54 -3.59
CA GLY A 30 -16.49 -4.75 -3.83
C GLY A 30 -16.41 -5.18 -5.31
N GLY A 31 -17.30 -4.65 -6.17
CA GLY A 31 -17.28 -4.86 -7.62
C GLY A 31 -16.65 -3.71 -8.42
N GLY A 32 -16.08 -2.69 -7.75
CA GLY A 32 -15.45 -1.53 -8.39
C GLY A 32 -16.17 -0.20 -8.12
N TRP A 33 -15.79 0.84 -8.86
CA TRP A 33 -16.42 2.16 -8.79
C TRP A 33 -17.83 2.12 -9.40
N VAL A 34 -18.84 2.37 -8.58
CA VAL A 34 -20.25 2.40 -8.95
C VAL A 34 -20.75 3.85 -8.89
N ARG A 35 -21.51 4.28 -9.90
CA ARG A 35 -22.24 5.54 -9.84
C ARG A 35 -23.68 5.26 -9.43
N THR A 36 -24.09 5.71 -8.25
CA THR A 36 -25.49 5.74 -7.85
C THR A 36 -26.22 6.80 -8.67
N ILE A 37 -27.23 6.41 -9.44
CA ILE A 37 -28.09 7.40 -10.10
C ILE A 37 -29.21 7.75 -9.13
N THR A 38 -29.01 8.84 -8.38
CA THR A 38 -30.05 9.40 -7.52
C THR A 38 -30.93 10.33 -8.35
N THR A 39 -32.16 9.93 -8.61
CA THR A 39 -33.23 10.88 -8.97
C THR A 39 -34.00 11.21 -7.69
N ALA A 40 -34.45 12.46 -7.54
CA ALA A 40 -35.30 12.83 -6.41
C ALA A 40 -36.59 11.98 -6.44
N ALA A 41 -37.11 11.59 -5.28
CA ALA A 41 -38.42 10.95 -5.21
C ALA A 41 -39.46 11.88 -5.86
N GLY A 42 -40.18 11.38 -6.87
CA GLY A 42 -41.13 12.18 -7.66
C GLY A 42 -40.56 12.86 -8.91
N ALA A 43 -39.29 12.62 -9.28
CA ALA A 43 -38.70 13.16 -10.51
C ALA A 43 -39.55 12.82 -11.75
N THR A 44 -39.71 13.82 -12.62
CA THR A 44 -40.45 13.71 -13.86
C THR A 44 -39.78 12.73 -14.82
N ARG A 45 -40.54 12.23 -15.78
CA ARG A 45 -40.03 11.30 -16.80
C ARG A 45 -38.84 11.88 -17.57
N ALA A 46 -38.84 13.18 -17.88
CA ALA A 46 -37.75 13.84 -18.58
C ALA A 46 -36.46 13.93 -17.73
N GLU A 47 -36.58 14.18 -16.43
CA GLU A 47 -35.44 14.21 -15.49
C GLU A 47 -34.83 12.83 -15.30
N LYS A 48 -35.67 11.79 -15.28
CA LYS A 48 -35.25 10.40 -15.28
C LYS A 48 -34.53 10.05 -16.58
N GLU A 49 -35.13 10.31 -17.74
CA GLU A 49 -34.53 10.01 -19.04
C GLU A 49 -33.16 10.71 -19.24
N ALA A 50 -32.98 11.93 -18.76
CA ALA A 50 -31.69 12.62 -18.77
C ALA A 50 -30.64 11.96 -17.86
N ALA A 51 -31.05 11.44 -16.70
CA ALA A 51 -30.15 10.76 -15.76
C ALA A 51 -29.77 9.33 -16.21
N TYR A 52 -30.71 8.60 -16.84
CA TYR A 52 -30.53 7.23 -17.34
C TYR A 52 -29.88 7.15 -18.72
N ALA A 53 -29.89 8.23 -19.50
CA ALA A 53 -29.22 8.29 -20.82
C ALA A 53 -27.72 7.92 -20.78
N TRP A 54 -27.08 7.98 -19.61
CA TRP A 54 -25.67 7.65 -19.39
C TRP A 54 -25.43 6.27 -18.76
N ALA A 55 -26.49 5.54 -18.39
CA ALA A 55 -26.41 4.21 -17.77
C ALA A 55 -26.32 3.06 -18.78
N GLY A 56 -26.32 3.36 -20.08
CA GLY A 56 -26.29 2.34 -21.14
C GLY A 56 -27.56 1.50 -21.26
N ASN A 57 -28.62 1.80 -20.49
CA ASN A 57 -29.90 1.10 -20.54
C ASN A 57 -31.07 2.13 -20.58
N ASP A 58 -32.11 1.83 -21.37
CA ASP A 58 -33.31 2.67 -21.53
C ASP A 58 -34.50 2.18 -20.66
N ASN A 59 -34.23 1.28 -19.71
CA ASN A 59 -35.20 0.75 -18.76
C ASN A 59 -35.16 1.54 -17.45
N THR A 60 -36.15 2.41 -17.24
CA THR A 60 -36.29 3.24 -16.02
C THR A 60 -36.53 2.46 -14.73
N SER A 61 -36.77 1.15 -14.83
CA SER A 61 -36.99 0.24 -13.71
C SER A 61 -35.81 -0.72 -13.48
N ALA A 62 -34.74 -0.59 -14.26
CA ALA A 62 -33.52 -1.37 -14.06
C ALA A 62 -32.56 -0.66 -13.10
N ASP A 63 -31.80 -1.45 -12.35
CA ASP A 63 -30.63 -0.92 -11.65
C ASP A 63 -29.61 -0.42 -12.69
N PRO A 64 -29.10 0.82 -12.55
CA PRO A 64 -28.18 1.39 -13.51
C PRO A 64 -26.77 0.78 -13.34
N GLU A 65 -26.33 0.03 -14.35
CA GLU A 65 -24.98 -0.54 -14.40
C GLU A 65 -24.17 0.10 -15.54
N VAL A 66 -23.12 0.85 -15.20
CA VAL A 66 -22.13 1.31 -16.19
C VAL A 66 -20.93 0.40 -16.11
N LEU A 67 -20.72 -0.45 -17.12
CA LEU A 67 -19.50 -1.23 -17.28
C LEU A 67 -18.33 -0.29 -17.61
N VAL A 68 -17.38 -0.15 -16.69
CA VAL A 68 -16.01 0.26 -17.00
C VAL A 68 -15.14 -0.99 -16.90
N ALA A 69 -14.67 -1.46 -18.05
CA ALA A 69 -13.71 -2.55 -18.10
C ALA A 69 -12.34 -2.08 -17.60
N PHE A 70 -11.90 -2.57 -16.45
CA PHE A 70 -10.50 -2.96 -16.32
C PHE A 70 -10.35 -4.38 -16.89
N ARG A 71 -9.21 -4.67 -17.54
CA ARG A 71 -8.88 -6.05 -17.94
C ARG A 71 -8.85 -6.88 -16.66
N GLY A 72 -9.52 -8.03 -16.73
CA GLY A 72 -10.08 -8.74 -15.59
C GLY A 72 -9.15 -8.88 -14.38
N SER A 73 -9.78 -8.96 -13.22
CA SER A 73 -9.21 -9.60 -12.03
C SER A 73 -9.04 -11.11 -12.28
N GLY A 74 -8.21 -11.49 -13.26
CA GLY A 74 -7.41 -12.68 -13.01
C GLY A 74 -6.53 -12.28 -11.83
N SER A 75 -6.65 -12.99 -10.70
CA SER A 75 -5.82 -12.83 -9.49
C SER A 75 -4.46 -12.25 -9.86
N ILE A 76 -4.28 -10.93 -9.76
CA ILE A 76 -2.97 -10.34 -10.00
C ILE A 76 -2.23 -10.67 -8.72
N GLN A 77 -1.21 -11.50 -8.83
CA GLN A 77 -0.41 -11.90 -7.68
C GLN A 77 0.01 -10.64 -6.89
N GLY A 78 -0.36 -10.62 -5.61
CA GLY A 78 -0.02 -9.53 -4.72
C GLY A 78 1.48 -9.43 -4.50
N PHE A 79 1.95 -8.27 -4.04
CA PHE A 79 3.37 -8.04 -3.77
C PHE A 79 3.60 -7.11 -2.58
N TYR A 80 4.75 -7.29 -1.92
CA TYR A 80 5.30 -6.36 -0.94
C TYR A 80 5.66 -5.04 -1.62
N THR A 81 4.99 -3.96 -1.21
CA THR A 81 5.07 -2.66 -1.87
C THR A 81 6.14 -1.76 -1.25
N TYR A 82 6.16 -1.60 0.07
CA TYR A 82 7.14 -0.78 0.80
C TYR A 82 7.03 -0.99 2.31
N CYS A 83 8.07 -0.60 3.03
CA CYS A 83 8.08 -0.51 4.48
C CYS A 83 7.81 0.93 4.93
N TYR A 84 7.10 1.08 6.05
CA TYR A 84 6.95 2.33 6.77
C TYR A 84 7.56 2.18 8.18
N TRP A 85 8.53 3.05 8.49
CA TRP A 85 9.14 3.13 9.82
C TRP A 85 8.19 3.79 10.80
N VAL A 86 7.90 3.19 11.95
CA VAL A 86 6.94 3.78 12.90
C VAL A 86 7.54 4.95 13.66
N ALA A 87 8.74 4.78 14.19
CA ALA A 87 9.44 5.77 14.97
C ALA A 87 10.95 5.55 14.90
N ALA A 88 11.72 6.63 15.07
CA ALA A 88 13.16 6.55 15.19
C ALA A 88 13.57 5.98 16.55
N PRO A 89 14.49 5.00 16.60
CA PRO A 89 15.09 4.58 17.86
C PRO A 89 16.02 5.66 18.40
N SER A 90 16.24 5.64 19.72
CA SER A 90 17.19 6.51 20.43
C SER A 90 18.23 5.65 21.12
N ALA A 91 19.49 6.10 21.12
CA ALA A 91 20.55 5.45 21.89
C ALA A 91 20.37 5.68 23.40
N GLY A 92 19.81 6.82 23.81
CA GLY A 92 19.49 7.15 25.19
C GLY A 92 18.28 6.40 25.75
N THR A 93 17.25 6.14 24.93
CA THR A 93 16.04 5.39 25.36
C THR A 93 15.80 4.18 24.47
N ARG A 94 16.13 3.00 25.00
CA ARG A 94 15.99 1.73 24.28
C ARG A 94 14.53 1.29 24.26
N VAL A 95 13.97 1.19 23.06
CA VAL A 95 12.62 0.70 22.80
C VAL A 95 12.64 -0.34 21.68
N ALA A 96 11.60 -1.18 21.62
CA ALA A 96 11.41 -2.06 20.48
C ALA A 96 11.17 -1.23 19.21
N LEU A 97 11.70 -1.70 18.08
CA LEU A 97 11.45 -1.07 16.79
C LEU A 97 10.29 -1.78 16.12
N THR A 98 9.31 -1.01 15.65
CA THR A 98 8.21 -1.52 14.84
C THR A 98 8.33 -0.99 13.42
N VAL A 99 8.15 -1.89 12.46
CA VAL A 99 8.04 -1.56 11.04
C VAL A 99 6.71 -2.09 10.50
N HIS A 100 6.12 -1.34 9.58
CA HIS A 100 4.93 -1.75 8.87
C HIS A 100 5.32 -2.23 7.48
N MET A 101 5.02 -3.48 7.17
CA MET A 101 5.15 -4.00 5.81
C MET A 101 3.82 -3.81 5.09
N HIS A 102 3.83 -3.09 3.98
CA HIS A 102 2.65 -2.83 3.17
C HIS A 102 2.65 -3.73 1.94
N PHE A 103 1.51 -4.36 1.69
CA PHE A 103 1.25 -5.20 0.53
C PHE A 103 0.30 -4.50 -0.44
N SER A 104 0.35 -4.89 -1.71
CA SER A 104 -0.48 -4.30 -2.77
C SER A 104 -1.97 -4.64 -2.62
N GLU A 105 -2.29 -5.67 -1.84
CA GLU A 105 -3.63 -6.13 -1.56
C GLU A 105 -3.70 -6.85 -0.21
N PRO A 106 -4.90 -7.18 0.30
CA PRO A 106 -5.07 -7.97 1.52
C PRO A 106 -4.35 -9.32 1.48
N VAL A 107 -3.71 -9.69 2.58
CA VAL A 107 -2.98 -10.96 2.70
C VAL A 107 -3.47 -11.81 3.86
N THR A 108 -3.31 -13.13 3.73
CA THR A 108 -3.33 -14.08 4.83
C THR A 108 -1.90 -14.42 5.22
N ILE A 109 -1.56 -14.24 6.50
CA ILE A 109 -0.25 -14.59 7.05
C ILE A 109 -0.40 -15.77 8.01
N THR A 110 0.44 -16.78 7.83
CA THR A 110 0.57 -17.92 8.76
C THR A 110 2.00 -18.00 9.31
N GLY A 111 2.16 -18.65 10.47
CA GLY A 111 3.45 -18.74 11.15
C GLY A 111 3.89 -17.39 11.74
N THR A 112 5.21 -17.22 11.90
CA THR A 112 5.79 -15.97 12.40
C THR A 112 6.92 -15.53 11.47
N PRO A 113 6.57 -15.01 10.26
CA PRO A 113 7.57 -14.42 9.38
C PRO A 113 8.39 -13.36 10.10
N THR A 114 9.59 -13.10 9.60
CA THR A 114 10.50 -12.11 10.16
C THR A 114 10.97 -11.14 9.10
N VAL A 115 11.33 -9.93 9.54
CA VAL A 115 11.91 -8.86 8.74
C VAL A 115 13.31 -8.57 9.26
N THR A 116 14.28 -8.55 8.35
CA THR A 116 15.68 -8.27 8.63
C THR A 116 15.98 -6.79 8.43
N ILE A 117 16.38 -6.12 9.50
CA ILE A 117 16.88 -4.73 9.51
C ILE A 117 18.39 -4.78 9.70
N THR A 118 19.14 -4.11 8.85
CA THR A 118 20.60 -3.98 9.01
C THR A 118 20.95 -2.65 9.64
N ASN A 119 22.00 -2.67 10.44
CA ASN A 119 22.67 -1.53 11.04
C ASN A 119 24.03 -1.38 10.36
N ASP A 120 24.38 -0.18 9.91
CA ASP A 120 25.71 0.07 9.34
C ASP A 120 26.83 0.11 10.40
N GLN A 121 26.46 0.30 11.68
CA GLN A 121 27.39 0.39 12.81
C GLN A 121 28.43 1.49 12.63
N LEU A 122 28.08 2.59 11.96
CA LEU A 122 28.98 3.73 11.70
C LEU A 122 28.68 4.93 12.62
N GLY A 123 27.83 4.75 13.63
CA GLY A 123 27.49 5.79 14.58
C GLY A 123 28.67 6.27 15.44
N SER A 124 28.37 7.22 16.32
CA SER A 124 29.32 7.85 17.23
C SER A 124 30.07 6.81 18.08
N GLY A 125 31.39 6.97 18.20
CA GLY A 125 32.25 6.07 18.98
C GLY A 125 32.47 4.68 18.35
N GLY A 126 32.23 4.53 17.04
CA GLY A 126 32.40 3.25 16.32
C GLY A 126 31.11 2.43 16.18
N GLY A 127 29.95 3.07 16.40
CA GLY A 127 28.63 2.49 16.19
C GLY A 127 28.18 1.45 17.22
N GLY A 128 26.94 0.99 17.04
CA GLY A 128 26.37 -0.08 17.85
C GLY A 128 27.01 -1.44 17.57
N THR A 129 26.88 -2.40 18.48
CA THR A 129 27.46 -3.74 18.34
C THR A 129 26.60 -4.71 17.53
N GLN A 130 25.33 -4.37 17.28
CA GLN A 130 24.39 -5.25 16.60
C GLN A 130 24.29 -4.87 15.12
N ALA A 131 24.89 -5.70 14.25
CA ALA A 131 24.85 -5.51 12.79
C ALA A 131 23.46 -5.74 12.18
N THR A 132 22.64 -6.59 12.81
CA THR A 132 21.33 -6.99 12.28
C THR A 132 20.31 -7.11 13.39
N LEU A 133 19.13 -6.53 13.19
CA LEU A 133 17.96 -6.70 14.04
C LEU A 133 16.91 -7.52 13.28
N THR A 134 16.26 -8.44 13.99
CA THR A 134 15.18 -9.24 13.44
C THR A 134 13.87 -8.79 14.09
N ALA A 135 12.94 -8.29 13.27
CA ALA A 135 11.59 -7.96 13.67
C ALA A 135 10.66 -9.13 13.34
N SER A 136 9.90 -9.61 14.32
CA SER A 136 8.97 -10.73 14.12
C SER A 136 7.56 -10.22 13.83
N TYR A 137 6.83 -10.91 12.98
CA TYR A 137 5.42 -10.63 12.72
C TYR A 137 4.62 -10.68 14.02
N THR A 138 3.90 -9.60 14.33
CA THR A 138 3.07 -9.50 15.53
C THR A 138 1.59 -9.57 15.21
N SER A 139 1.15 -8.83 14.20
CA SER A 139 -0.25 -8.74 13.84
C SER A 139 -0.45 -8.19 12.45
N LEU A 140 -1.64 -8.40 11.91
CA LEU A 140 -2.10 -7.80 10.68
C LEU A 140 -3.11 -6.71 11.03
N HIS A 141 -3.05 -5.58 10.33
CA HIS A 141 -4.04 -4.53 10.46
C HIS A 141 -5.42 -5.01 9.98
N ALA A 142 -6.49 -4.36 10.43
CA ALA A 142 -7.87 -4.77 10.12
C ALA A 142 -8.19 -4.80 8.60
N ASN A 143 -7.51 -3.96 7.81
CA ASN A 143 -7.64 -3.92 6.35
C ASN A 143 -6.73 -4.93 5.61
N LYS A 144 -5.98 -5.74 6.35
CA LYS A 144 -5.21 -6.90 5.90
C LYS A 144 -4.10 -6.68 4.87
N HIS A 145 -3.86 -5.46 4.42
CA HIS A 145 -2.73 -5.14 3.53
C HIS A 145 -1.51 -4.54 4.26
N ARG A 146 -1.57 -4.44 5.60
CA ARG A 146 -0.48 -3.92 6.43
C ARG A 146 -0.18 -4.89 7.56
N ALA A 147 1.05 -5.41 7.59
CA ALA A 147 1.53 -6.27 8.66
C ALA A 147 2.52 -5.52 9.57
N TYR A 148 2.42 -5.77 10.86
CA TYR A 148 3.29 -5.19 11.88
C TYR A 148 4.38 -6.19 12.23
N PHE A 149 5.63 -5.74 12.21
CA PHE A 149 6.78 -6.50 12.65
C PHE A 149 7.51 -5.72 13.71
N THR A 150 7.82 -6.37 14.83
CA THR A 150 8.44 -5.71 15.99
C THR A 150 9.67 -6.47 16.44
N THR A 151 10.77 -5.77 16.69
CA THR A 151 11.99 -6.36 17.27
C THR A 151 11.82 -6.56 18.78
N PRO A 152 12.61 -7.44 19.41
CA PRO A 152 12.91 -7.30 20.83
C PRO A 152 13.52 -5.91 21.11
N VAL A 153 13.42 -5.44 22.36
CA VAL A 153 14.13 -4.23 22.78
C VAL A 153 15.64 -4.46 22.60
N PRO A 154 16.36 -3.60 21.86
CA PRO A 154 17.80 -3.75 21.68
C PRO A 154 18.55 -3.74 23.01
N GLY A 155 19.58 -4.58 23.11
CA GLY A 155 20.48 -4.65 24.26
C GLY A 155 21.32 -3.38 24.42
N ASN A 156 22.05 -3.29 25.53
CA ASN A 156 22.96 -2.17 25.76
C ASN A 156 24.03 -2.13 24.66
N ASN A 157 24.32 -0.92 24.14
CA ASN A 157 25.25 -0.70 23.03
C ASN A 157 24.89 -1.38 21.70
N HIS A 158 23.74 -2.05 21.56
CA HIS A 158 23.37 -2.67 20.28
C HIS A 158 23.18 -1.64 19.17
N LEU A 159 22.59 -0.49 19.52
CA LEU A 159 22.43 0.68 18.67
C LEU A 159 23.14 1.86 19.32
N LYS A 160 23.79 2.70 18.52
CA LYS A 160 24.43 3.95 18.94
C LYS A 160 23.94 5.11 18.11
N GLN A 161 24.03 6.31 18.68
CA GLN A 161 23.67 7.55 18.00
C GLN A 161 24.40 7.63 16.65
N GLY A 162 23.67 7.92 15.58
CA GLY A 162 24.22 8.04 14.22
C GLY A 162 24.30 6.73 13.43
N ASP A 163 24.03 5.58 14.06
CA ASP A 163 23.82 4.34 13.33
C ASP A 163 22.69 4.51 12.32
N VAL A 164 22.86 3.95 11.11
CA VAL A 164 21.85 3.98 10.06
C VAL A 164 21.20 2.61 9.95
N LEU A 165 19.88 2.58 10.17
CA LEU A 165 19.07 1.38 10.03
C LEU A 165 18.34 1.37 8.69
N ARG A 166 18.37 0.20 8.03
CA ARG A 166 17.77 -0.01 6.72
C ARG A 166 17.24 -1.43 6.56
N LEU A 167 16.33 -1.63 5.60
CA LEU A 167 15.86 -2.97 5.29
C LEU A 167 16.82 -3.65 4.31
N ALA A 168 17.17 -4.90 4.59
CA ALA A 168 17.99 -5.71 3.70
C ALA A 168 17.28 -5.98 2.37
N ALA A 169 18.04 -6.36 1.34
CA ALA A 169 17.45 -7.01 0.17
C ALA A 169 16.80 -8.33 0.61
N ASN A 170 15.62 -8.64 0.06
CA ASN A 170 14.82 -9.80 0.45
C ASN A 170 14.63 -9.89 1.97
N CYS A 171 14.30 -8.77 2.61
CA CYS A 171 14.27 -8.66 4.07
C CYS A 171 13.24 -9.57 4.75
N ILE A 172 12.22 -10.05 4.04
CA ILE A 172 11.16 -10.91 4.60
C ILE A 172 11.57 -12.38 4.51
N SER A 173 11.64 -13.06 5.65
CA SER A 173 11.76 -14.51 5.76
C SER A 173 10.45 -15.11 6.27
N LEU A 174 9.99 -16.20 5.66
CA LEU A 174 8.70 -16.81 6.03
C LEU A 174 8.75 -17.62 7.33
N ALA A 175 9.94 -18.04 7.80
CA ALA A 175 10.13 -18.80 9.03
C ALA A 175 9.17 -20.00 9.19
N GLY A 176 8.97 -20.78 8.11
CA GLY A 176 8.05 -21.93 8.08
C GLY A 176 6.57 -21.57 7.86
N GLY A 177 6.22 -20.28 7.79
CA GLY A 177 4.89 -19.76 7.51
C GLY A 177 4.64 -19.42 6.03
N THR A 178 3.59 -18.65 5.76
CA THR A 178 3.24 -18.17 4.41
C THR A 178 2.71 -16.74 4.46
N ILE A 179 2.86 -16.02 3.34
CA ILE A 179 2.15 -14.77 3.06
C ILE A 179 1.47 -14.97 1.71
N LYS A 180 0.14 -14.94 1.70
CA LYS A 180 -0.68 -15.26 0.53
C LYS A 180 -1.70 -14.18 0.28
N ASP A 181 -2.12 -14.03 -0.96
CA ASP A 181 -3.21 -13.13 -1.32
C ASP A 181 -4.50 -13.68 -0.68
N GLU A 182 -5.23 -12.82 0.03
CA GLU A 182 -6.32 -13.25 0.88
C GLU A 182 -7.41 -14.02 0.11
N GLY A 183 -7.88 -15.13 0.68
CA GLY A 183 -8.90 -15.97 0.06
C GLY A 183 -8.38 -16.85 -1.09
N THR A 184 -7.08 -16.88 -1.35
CA THR A 184 -6.47 -17.67 -2.43
C THR A 184 -5.36 -18.61 -1.92
N SER A 185 -4.83 -19.44 -2.82
CA SER A 185 -3.60 -20.21 -2.59
C SER A 185 -2.34 -19.52 -3.14
N THR A 186 -2.48 -18.36 -3.78
CA THR A 186 -1.41 -17.60 -4.42
C THR A 186 -0.49 -16.97 -3.37
N ASN A 187 0.81 -17.21 -3.48
CA ASN A 187 1.79 -16.57 -2.61
C ASN A 187 2.01 -15.12 -3.04
N THR A 188 2.00 -14.20 -2.08
CA THR A 188 2.40 -12.81 -2.31
C THR A 188 3.89 -12.75 -2.62
N LEU A 189 4.28 -11.94 -3.62
CA LEU A 189 5.68 -11.71 -3.96
C LEU A 189 6.34 -10.85 -2.88
N ILE A 190 7.34 -11.40 -2.18
CA ILE A 190 8.04 -10.73 -1.07
C ILE A 190 9.50 -10.35 -1.41
N THR A 191 9.96 -10.70 -2.61
CA THR A 191 11.28 -10.32 -3.12
C THR A 191 11.42 -8.80 -3.14
N SER A 192 12.58 -8.30 -2.77
CA SER A 192 12.85 -6.86 -2.69
C SER A 192 14.35 -6.59 -2.83
N LEU A 193 14.70 -5.42 -3.38
CA LEU A 193 16.06 -4.90 -3.21
C LEU A 193 16.16 -4.22 -1.84
N ALA A 194 17.37 -3.84 -1.42
CA ALA A 194 17.52 -3.05 -0.21
C ALA A 194 16.75 -1.73 -0.35
N ASP A 195 16.12 -1.28 0.73
CA ASP A 195 15.38 0.00 0.82
C ASP A 195 14.15 0.18 -0.07
N VAL A 196 13.77 -0.81 -0.89
CA VAL A 196 12.63 -0.70 -1.82
C VAL A 196 11.79 -1.99 -1.83
N GLY A 197 10.50 -1.87 -2.08
CA GLY A 197 9.64 -3.04 -2.34
C GLY A 197 9.79 -3.60 -3.76
N TYR A 198 8.93 -4.56 -4.10
CA TYR A 198 9.06 -5.38 -5.32
C TYR A 198 9.11 -4.56 -6.63
N ASN A 199 8.27 -3.52 -6.74
CA ASN A 199 8.21 -2.64 -7.93
C ASN A 199 9.05 -1.35 -7.76
N GLY A 200 10.06 -1.37 -6.90
CA GLY A 200 11.01 -0.27 -6.75
C GLY A 200 10.48 0.94 -5.98
N ARG A 201 9.33 0.83 -5.31
CA ARG A 201 8.86 1.89 -4.41
C ARG A 201 9.77 1.93 -3.17
N PRO A 202 10.38 3.08 -2.84
CA PRO A 202 11.19 3.20 -1.63
C PRO A 202 10.38 3.01 -0.35
N ASN A 203 11.07 2.52 0.68
CA ASN A 203 10.58 2.60 2.06
C ASN A 203 10.39 4.06 2.46
N THR A 204 9.60 4.29 3.50
CA THR A 204 9.10 5.62 3.86
C THR A 204 9.16 5.85 5.37
N ASN A 205 8.99 7.11 5.76
CA ASN A 205 8.93 7.64 7.12
C ASN A 205 10.22 7.47 7.93
N GLY A 206 11.31 7.20 7.25
CA GLY A 206 12.64 7.39 7.78
C GLY A 206 13.07 8.85 7.71
N THR A 207 14.31 9.08 8.10
CA THR A 207 14.93 10.40 8.24
C THR A 207 16.13 10.59 7.31
N GLN A 208 16.39 9.63 6.41
CA GLN A 208 17.58 9.62 5.58
C GLN A 208 17.34 9.00 4.19
N ALA A 209 17.99 9.58 3.18
CA ALA A 209 17.97 9.14 1.79
C ALA A 209 18.71 7.81 1.53
N ALA A 210 18.30 7.07 0.50
CA ALA A 210 18.90 5.77 0.11
C ALA A 210 20.38 5.84 -0.33
N THR A 211 20.88 7.00 -0.75
CA THR A 211 22.26 7.16 -1.20
C THR A 211 23.21 7.61 -0.09
N SER A 212 22.69 7.86 1.11
CA SER A 212 23.49 8.32 2.25
C SER A 212 24.36 7.20 2.83
N THR A 213 25.55 7.53 3.30
CA THR A 213 26.45 6.64 4.07
C THR A 213 26.64 7.20 5.48
N GLY A 214 26.84 6.33 6.48
CA GLY A 214 26.75 6.68 7.91
C GLY A 214 27.58 7.87 8.41
N THR A 215 28.66 8.25 7.71
CA THR A 215 29.46 9.44 8.06
C THR A 215 29.03 10.72 7.34
N THR A 216 28.19 10.63 6.30
CA THR A 216 27.59 11.77 5.58
C THR A 216 26.08 11.54 5.40
N PRO A 217 25.30 11.54 6.49
CA PRO A 217 23.86 11.36 6.41
C PRO A 217 23.21 12.54 5.69
N VAL A 218 22.53 12.28 4.57
CA VAL A 218 21.65 13.27 3.95
C VAL A 218 20.27 13.11 4.57
N ALA A 219 19.88 14.10 5.37
CA ALA A 219 18.56 14.13 5.99
C ALA A 219 17.49 14.28 4.91
N GLU A 220 16.50 13.40 4.95
CA GLU A 220 15.34 13.44 4.05
C GLU A 220 14.08 13.21 4.87
N THR A 221 13.07 14.07 4.65
CA THR A 221 11.74 13.84 5.22
C THR A 221 11.09 12.69 4.46
N ASP A 222 10.57 11.69 5.18
CA ASP A 222 9.96 10.49 4.59
C ASP A 222 10.95 9.56 3.86
N GLY A 223 12.24 9.61 4.22
CA GLY A 223 13.28 8.81 3.60
C GLY A 223 13.15 7.30 3.86
N PRO A 224 13.84 6.44 3.10
CA PRO A 224 13.77 4.98 3.25
C PRO A 224 14.53 4.41 4.46
N ARG A 225 15.43 5.20 5.06
CA ARG A 225 16.31 4.78 6.16
C ARG A 225 16.10 5.64 7.38
N ILE A 226 16.41 5.09 8.55
CA ILE A 226 16.25 5.79 9.81
C ILE A 226 17.58 5.88 10.56
N ILE A 227 17.87 7.07 11.09
CA ILE A 227 19.08 7.31 11.88
C ILE A 227 18.72 7.11 13.35
N VAL A 228 19.57 6.40 14.09
CA VAL A 228 19.44 6.29 15.55
C VAL A 228 19.73 7.65 16.18
N ALA A 229 18.74 8.20 16.87
CA ALA A 229 18.86 9.46 17.58
C ALA A 229 19.78 9.35 18.80
N ALA A 230 20.13 10.50 19.39
CA ALA A 230 20.87 10.56 20.65
C ALA A 230 20.18 9.76 21.76
#